data_AF-A0A7S9H3H7-F1
#
_entry.id   AF-A0A7S9H3H7-F1
#
_cell.length_a   1.000
_cell.length_b   1.000
_cell.length_c   1.000
_cell.angle_alpha   90.00
_cell.angle_beta   90.00
_cell.angle_gamma   90.00
#
_symmetry.space_group_name_H-M   'P 1'
#
loop_
_entity.id
_entity.type
_entity.pdbx_description
1 polymer ?
#
loop_
_entity_poly.entity_id
_entity_poly.type
_entity_poly.pdbx_seq_one_letter_code
_entity_poly.pdbx_strand_id
1 'polypeptide(L)' 'MRISAITASTLLGASTALASQGPGVEGGTASPLTQLVMAILVYGASALVVGAGLIGALRRH' A
#
# COMPACT_ATOMS: atom_id res chain seq x y z
N MET A 1 5.71 -0.98 -22.84
CA MET A 1 5.05 -2.11 -22.16
C MET A 1 5.72 -2.44 -20.82
N ARG A 2 5.83 -1.47 -19.88
CA ARG A 2 6.45 -1.70 -18.56
C ARG A 2 5.60 -1.10 -17.43
N ILE A 3 5.02 0.07 -17.66
CA ILE A 3 4.05 0.71 -16.77
C ILE A 3 2.79 -0.16 -16.60
N SER A 4 2.29 -0.78 -17.68
CA SER A 4 1.10 -1.64 -17.64
C SER A 4 1.26 -2.89 -16.77
N ALA A 5 2.48 -3.43 -16.67
CA ALA A 5 2.77 -4.58 -15.81
C ALA A 5 2.78 -4.18 -14.33
N ILE A 6 3.35 -3.00 -14.01
CA ILE A 6 3.36 -2.46 -12.64
C ILE A 6 1.92 -2.22 -12.16
N THR A 7 1.09 -1.56 -12.97
CA THR A 7 -0.33 -1.33 -12.64
C THR A 7 -1.07 -2.64 -12.42
N ALA A 8 -0.85 -3.65 -13.28
CA ALA A 8 -1.46 -4.96 -13.14
C ALA A 8 -1.02 -5.68 -11.85
N SER A 9 0.28 -5.65 -11.53
CA SER A 9 0.81 -6.24 -10.29
C SER A 9 0.30 -5.53 -9.04
N THR A 10 0.18 -4.20 -9.05
CA THR A 10 -0.40 -3.44 -7.93
C THR A 10 -1.88 -3.76 -7.74
N LEU A 11 -2.63 -3.93 -8.82
CA LEU A 11 -4.05 -4.27 -8.76
C LEU A 11 -4.26 -5.67 -8.19
N LEU A 12 -3.45 -6.65 -8.63
CA LEU A 12 -3.50 -8.02 -8.14
C LEU A 12 -3.07 -8.13 -6.66
N GLY A 13 -2.03 -7.38 -6.28
CA GLY A 13 -1.60 -7.26 -4.88
C GLY A 13 -2.65 -6.62 -3.98
N ALA A 14 -3.37 -5.61 -4.46
CA ALA A 14 -4.49 -5.01 -3.73
C ALA A 14 -5.62 -6.02 -3.50
N SER A 15 -6.06 -6.74 -4.54
CA SER A 15 -7.15 -7.72 -4.41
C SER A 15 -6.83 -8.84 -3.41
N THR A 16 -5.59 -9.33 -3.39
CA THR A 16 -5.15 -10.36 -2.43
C THR A 16 -5.07 -9.83 -1.00
N ALA A 17 -4.63 -8.59 -0.81
CA ALA A 17 -4.60 -7.93 0.50
C ALA A 17 -6.01 -7.71 1.08
N LEU A 18 -6.99 -7.37 0.23
CA LEU A 18 -8.40 -7.27 0.64
C LEU A 18 -9.00 -8.64 0.96
N ALA A 19 -8.71 -9.68 0.16
CA ALA A 19 -9.21 -11.04 0.41
C ALA A 19 -8.63 -11.67 1.68
N SER A 20 -7.47 -11.21 2.13
CA SER A 20 -6.79 -11.69 3.34
C SER A 20 -7.26 -11.00 4.63
N GLN A 21 -8.20 -10.04 4.55
CA GLN A 21 -8.79 -9.43 5.74
C GLN A 21 -9.71 -10.45 6.44
N GLY A 22 -9.25 -11.00 7.56
CA GLY A 22 -10.05 -11.91 8.40
C GLY A 22 -11.22 -11.19 9.10
N PRO A 23 -12.12 -11.93 9.78
CA PRO A 23 -13.18 -11.33 10.57
C PRO A 23 -12.61 -10.42 11.67
N GLY A 24 -13.19 -9.22 11.85
CA GLY A 24 -12.79 -8.25 12.88
C GLY A 24 -11.99 -7.03 12.41
N VAL A 25 -11.87 -6.78 11.10
CA VAL A 25 -11.20 -5.59 10.52
C VAL A 25 -12.06 -4.32 10.58
N GLU A 26 -12.88 -4.19 11.61
CA GLU A 26 -13.79 -3.08 11.76
C GLU A 26 -13.01 -1.77 11.98
N GLY A 27 -13.50 -0.68 11.40
CA GLY A 27 -12.90 0.63 11.56
C GLY A 27 -12.80 1.01 13.04
N GLY A 28 -11.65 1.53 13.47
CA GLY A 28 -11.46 1.96 14.85
C GLY A 28 -12.46 3.04 15.26
N THR A 29 -12.73 3.18 16.56
CA THR A 29 -13.70 4.17 17.10
C THR A 29 -13.21 5.62 17.05
N ALA A 30 -12.02 5.87 16.47
CA ALA A 30 -11.46 7.20 16.29
C ALA A 30 -12.26 8.01 15.25
N SER A 31 -12.21 9.34 15.33
CA SER A 31 -12.87 10.22 14.36
C SER A 31 -12.44 9.89 12.91
N PRO A 32 -13.35 9.93 11.91
CA PRO A 32 -13.02 9.64 10.51
C PRO A 32 -11.85 10.45 9.97
N LEU A 33 -11.70 11.71 10.40
CA LEU A 33 -10.57 12.57 10.02
C LEU A 33 -9.25 12.00 10.55
N THR A 34 -9.22 11.57 11.81
CA THR A 34 -8.04 10.97 12.43
C THR A 34 -7.66 9.66 11.74
N GLN A 35 -8.65 8.83 11.39
CA GLN A 35 -8.41 7.60 10.62
C GLN A 35 -7.82 7.91 9.24
N LEU A 36 -8.36 8.91 8.53
CA LEU A 36 -7.86 9.33 7.21
C LEU A 36 -6.42 9.84 7.30
N VAL A 37 -6.13 10.71 8.27
CA VAL A 37 -4.78 11.25 8.47
C VAL A 37 -3.80 10.11 8.76
N MET A 38 -4.14 9.21 9.69
CA MET A 38 -3.30 8.06 10.00
C MET A 38 -3.10 7.14 8.79
N ALA A 39 -4.14 6.89 8.00
CA ALA A 39 -4.05 6.10 6.78
C ALA A 39 -3.07 6.74 5.77
N ILE A 40 -3.20 8.04 5.51
CA ILE A 40 -2.31 8.75 4.59
C ILE A 40 -0.86 8.70 5.10
N LEU A 41 -0.64 8.95 6.39
CA LEU A 41 0.70 8.93 6.97
C LEU A 41 1.34 7.54 6.87
N VAL A 42 0.62 6.49 7.27
CA VAL A 42 1.14 5.12 7.31
C VAL A 42 1.35 4.56 5.90
N TYR A 43 0.32 4.60 5.06
CA TYR A 43 0.39 4.05 3.71
C TYR A 43 1.28 4.92 2.80
N GLY A 44 1.23 6.24 2.96
CA GLY A 44 2.09 7.17 2.23
C GLY A 44 3.56 6.99 2.57
N ALA A 45 3.93 6.94 3.85
CA ALA A 45 5.30 6.68 4.26
C ALA A 45 5.78 5.30 3.78
N SER A 46 4.94 4.26 3.91
CA SER A 46 5.27 2.92 3.43
C SER A 46 5.51 2.89 1.92
N ALA A 47 4.70 3.60 1.13
CA ALA A 47 4.89 3.71 -0.32
C ALA A 47 6.22 4.38 -0.68
N LEU A 48 6.64 5.41 0.06
CA LEU A 48 7.95 6.05 -0.13
C LEU A 48 9.11 5.12 0.21
N VAL A 49 9.02 4.40 1.33
CA VAL A 49 10.07 3.44 1.74
C VAL A 49 10.21 2.32 0.72
N VAL A 50 9.09 1.71 0.32
CA VAL A 50 9.09 0.64 -0.69
C VAL A 50 9.57 1.17 -2.05
N GLY A 51 9.11 2.34 -2.46
CA GLY A 51 9.53 2.98 -3.72
C GLY A 51 11.03 3.27 -3.74
N ALA A 52 11.57 3.87 -2.68
CA ALA A 52 12.99 4.14 -2.55
C ALA A 52 13.82 2.83 -2.52
N GLY A 53 13.35 1.82 -1.79
CA GLY A 53 13.98 0.49 -1.76
C GLY A 53 14.02 -0.18 -3.13
N LEU A 54 12.93 -0.11 -3.90
CA LEU A 54 12.85 -0.65 -5.25
C LEU A 54 13.77 0.10 -6.22
N ILE A 55 13.82 1.44 -6.14
CA ILE A 55 14.76 2.24 -6.93
C ILE A 55 16.21 1.89 -6.57
N GLY A 56 16.52 1.69 -5.29
CA GLY A 56 17.84 1.25 -4.83
C GLY A 56 18.21 -0.14 -5.35
N ALA A 57 17.28 -1.10 -5.31
CA ALA A 57 17.48 -2.45 -5.85
C ALA A 57 17.74 -2.43 -7.36
N LEU A 58 17.01 -1.61 -8.11
CA LEU A 58 17.17 -1.48 -9.56
C LEU A 58 18.48 -0.81 -9.98
N ARG A 59 19.07 0.02 -9.11
CA ARG A 59 20.36 0.70 -9.35
C ARG A 59 21.57 -0.15 -8.94
N ARG A 60 21.36 -1.19 -8.13
CA ARG A 60 22.42 -2.10 -7.67
C ARG A 60 22.62 -3.30 -8.61
N HIS A 61 21.66 -3.54 -9.50
CA HIS A 61 21.80 -4.39 -10.67
C HIS A 61 22.25 -3.58 -11.88
#